data_AF-A0AAD7B1E1-F1
#
_entry.id   AF-A0AAD7B1E1-F1
#
_cell.length_a   1.000
_cell.length_b   1.000
_cell.length_c   1.000
_cell.angle_alpha   90.00
_cell.angle_beta   90.00
_cell.angle_gamma   90.00
#
_symmetry.space_group_name_H-M   'P 1'
#
loop_
_entity.id
_entity.type
_entity.pdbx_description
1 polymer ?
#
loop_
_entity_poly.entity_id
_entity_poly.type
_entity_poly.pdbx_seq_one_letter_code
_entity_poly.pdbx_strand_id
1 'polypeptide(L)'
;MLPDEIISEVLSPALKVSDELFCDTSPVSPFSSYSQSTSIYLLVCKDWLRVATPLLYHVVVLRSKSQANALQTAMKSNPDLGRFVKKLRLEGGYGAAMHTILKSAPNITDLFLTLSIWTPDSTIGLCKGLPLIDPHRVILVDGSFTPPKNNKRRRCERLCWHASVLGRICGYSAIHMGPQMREGMLLSSYFYNIPSFISKLCTTPSLKVLQFQNSFNVERVINEDSKLQKLARYSWSETKDSPVELDISPPLNPRFVPMEFASKETRHVVWMRVLFFAMYVEELRSPSFPCRPTSAHPSRLPILSVSKYFNRIGLPYLWESVHLTYSSASGMRARLEQRPDLASFILRVYYDIEYVASQAEFDSDSSNYYYYQQVKRHSASVGMQFAWKCRTAGHSLRELSISLRCSSFSIDLLEPFTALRFLDLAISCLATRMNLWRMPCRRSNVLEQVHTLRTSGPQLLEFFANINFGSLHTVELPTYLKDSTALLTELITKHGAKLRHLALHTTLWKPNRLDLSSCPISSN
;
A
#
# COMPACT_ATOMS: atom_id res chain seq x y z
N MET A 1 16.20 11.47 29.59
CA MET A 1 15.05 10.72 29.02
C MET A 1 14.11 11.74 28.41
N LEU A 2 13.45 11.42 27.29
CA LEU A 2 12.41 12.31 26.74
C LEU A 2 11.14 12.18 27.61
N PRO A 3 10.41 13.26 27.89
CA PRO A 3 9.08 13.16 28.50
C PRO A 3 8.13 12.31 27.64
N ASP A 4 7.18 11.65 28.28
CA ASP A 4 6.25 10.72 27.62
C ASP A 4 5.38 11.40 26.58
N GLU A 5 5.03 12.67 26.81
CA GLU A 5 4.25 13.50 25.90
C GLU A 5 5.00 13.68 24.58
N ILE A 6 6.30 13.95 24.66
CA ILE A 6 7.17 14.11 23.48
C ILE A 6 7.34 12.79 22.75
N ILE A 7 7.52 11.68 23.47
CA ILE A 7 7.58 10.35 22.84
C ILE A 7 6.25 10.03 22.14
N SER A 8 5.13 10.32 22.79
CA SER A 8 3.79 10.11 22.24
C SER A 8 3.54 10.95 20.99
N GLU A 9 3.96 12.21 20.99
CA GLU A 9 3.85 13.12 19.84
C GLU A 9 4.71 12.63 18.66
N VAL A 10 5.96 12.23 18.91
CA VAL A 10 6.86 11.68 17.89
C VAL A 10 6.32 10.38 17.29
N LEU A 11 5.72 9.52 18.10
CA LEU A 11 5.20 8.23 17.66
C LEU A 11 3.82 8.30 17.04
N SER A 12 3.04 9.34 17.34
CA SER A 12 1.65 9.48 16.91
C SER A 12 1.47 9.35 15.40
N PRO A 13 2.24 10.03 14.52
CA PRO A 13 2.07 9.91 13.07
C PRO A 13 2.34 8.50 12.53
N ALA A 14 3.18 7.71 13.21
CA ALA A 14 3.55 6.37 12.77
C ALA A 14 2.62 5.27 13.32
N LEU A 15 1.96 5.52 14.45
CA LEU A 15 1.14 4.52 15.16
C LEU A 15 -0.35 4.80 15.09
N LYS A 16 -0.77 6.06 14.95
CA LYS A 16 -2.20 6.41 14.86
C LYS A 16 -2.72 6.17 13.46
N VAL A 17 -3.90 5.56 13.40
CA VAL A 17 -4.70 5.47 12.19
C VAL A 17 -5.71 6.62 12.22
N SER A 18 -5.72 7.45 11.17
CA SER A 18 -6.69 8.54 11.05
C SER A 18 -8.11 8.00 10.93
N ASP A 19 -9.11 8.82 11.26
CA ASP A 19 -10.50 8.37 11.18
C ASP A 19 -10.93 8.07 9.74
N GLU A 20 -10.41 8.86 8.79
CA GLU A 20 -10.65 8.71 7.36
C GLU A 20 -10.13 7.36 6.87
N LEU A 21 -8.89 6.98 7.25
CA LEU A 21 -8.32 5.68 6.90
C LEU A 21 -9.08 4.53 7.58
N PHE A 22 -9.47 4.69 8.85
CA PHE A 22 -10.26 3.69 9.57
C PHE A 22 -11.62 3.46 8.90
N CYS A 23 -12.25 4.53 8.41
CA CYS A 23 -13.54 4.51 7.72
C CYS A 23 -13.42 4.25 6.22
N ASP A 24 -12.22 4.06 5.67
CA ASP A 24 -12.02 3.86 4.23
C ASP A 24 -12.64 2.54 3.77
N THR A 25 -13.53 2.64 2.80
CA THR A 25 -14.38 1.56 2.28
C THR A 25 -14.04 1.23 0.83
N SER A 26 -12.90 1.74 0.35
CA SER A 26 -12.44 1.51 -0.99
C SER A 26 -12.28 0.00 -1.27
N PRO A 27 -12.36 -0.41 -2.55
CA PRO A 27 -12.26 -1.83 -2.93
C PRO A 27 -10.94 -2.49 -2.55
N VAL A 28 -9.92 -1.71 -2.17
CA VAL A 28 -8.63 -2.20 -1.70
C VAL A 28 -8.38 -1.53 -0.36
N SER A 29 -8.42 -2.29 0.73
CA SER A 29 -8.16 -1.78 2.07
C SER A 29 -6.89 -0.92 2.08
N PRO A 30 -6.90 0.31 2.64
CA PRO A 30 -5.69 1.12 2.74
C PRO A 30 -4.66 0.45 3.66
N PHE A 31 -5.09 -0.52 4.47
CA PHE A 31 -4.25 -1.31 5.34
C PHE A 31 -3.65 -2.54 4.62
N SER A 32 -3.78 -2.63 3.29
CA SER A 32 -3.26 -3.71 2.46
C SER A 32 -1.80 -3.59 2.07
N SER A 33 -1.27 -2.38 2.07
CA SER A 33 0.05 -2.06 1.56
C SER A 33 1.13 -1.88 2.63
N TYR A 34 0.83 -2.12 3.91
CA TYR A 34 1.87 -1.94 4.94
C TYR A 34 3.03 -2.89 4.73
N SER A 35 4.17 -2.25 4.66
CA SER A 35 5.44 -2.85 4.32
C SER A 35 6.23 -3.24 5.56
N GLN A 36 5.99 -2.54 6.69
CA GLN A 36 6.58 -2.81 8.00
C GLN A 36 5.53 -2.99 9.09
N SER A 37 5.89 -3.81 10.08
CA SER A 37 5.12 -3.90 11.32
C SER A 37 5.40 -2.67 12.18
N THR A 38 4.35 -1.94 12.53
CA THR A 38 4.40 -0.84 13.52
C THR A 38 4.88 -1.30 14.90
N SER A 39 4.90 -2.62 15.16
CA SER A 39 5.49 -3.18 16.39
C SER A 39 6.99 -2.91 16.53
N ILE A 40 7.71 -2.54 15.47
CA ILE A 40 9.15 -2.24 15.54
C ILE A 40 9.45 -1.06 16.47
N TYR A 41 8.53 -0.10 16.56
CA TYR A 41 8.67 1.05 17.46
C TYR A 41 8.65 0.64 18.94
N LEU A 42 8.02 -0.49 19.27
CA LEU A 42 7.99 -1.02 20.64
C LEU A 42 9.35 -1.59 21.10
N LEU A 43 10.25 -1.87 20.15
CA LEU A 43 11.52 -2.55 20.42
C LEU A 43 12.69 -1.59 20.66
N VAL A 44 12.45 -0.28 20.62
CA VAL A 44 13.51 0.73 20.76
C VAL A 44 14.03 0.81 22.20
N CYS A 45 13.15 1.04 23.18
CA CYS A 45 13.47 1.03 24.60
C CYS A 45 12.20 0.83 25.46
N LYS A 46 12.36 0.69 26.78
CA LYS A 46 11.25 0.48 27.72
C LYS A 46 10.25 1.65 27.75
N ASP A 47 10.72 2.89 27.62
CA ASP A 47 9.84 4.06 27.60
C ASP A 47 9.00 4.09 26.31
N TRP A 48 9.63 3.81 25.18
CA TRP A 48 8.93 3.70 23.90
C TRP A 48 7.91 2.58 23.94
N LEU A 49 8.26 1.39 24.45
CA LEU A 49 7.29 0.32 24.66
C LEU A 49 6.09 0.80 25.48
N ARG A 50 6.34 1.46 26.62
CA ARG A 50 5.28 1.91 27.53
C ARG A 50 4.37 2.98 26.90
N VAL A 51 4.94 3.98 26.22
CA VAL A 51 4.19 5.09 25.59
C VAL A 51 3.52 4.65 24.29
N ALA A 52 4.18 3.83 23.48
CA ALA A 52 3.68 3.38 22.19
C ALA A 52 2.57 2.33 22.30
N THR A 53 2.57 1.49 23.34
CA THR A 53 1.58 0.41 23.50
C THR A 53 0.13 0.92 23.43
N PRO A 54 -0.30 1.94 24.21
CA PRO A 54 -1.66 2.44 24.10
C PRO A 54 -1.96 3.04 22.72
N LEU A 55 -0.99 3.71 22.08
CA LEU A 55 -1.15 4.27 20.73
C LEU A 55 -1.35 3.18 19.68
N LEU A 56 -0.55 2.12 19.73
CA LEU A 56 -0.60 0.99 18.79
C LEU A 56 -1.91 0.21 18.92
N TYR A 57 -2.38 -0.03 20.15
CA TYR A 57 -3.61 -0.79 20.39
C TYR A 57 -4.88 0.06 20.27
N HIS A 58 -4.78 1.39 20.17
CA HIS A 58 -5.94 2.28 20.05
C HIS A 58 -6.84 1.92 18.87
N VAL A 59 -6.24 1.63 17.71
CA VAL A 59 -6.92 1.18 16.49
C VAL A 59 -6.36 -0.16 16.05
N VAL A 60 -7.16 -1.21 16.18
CA VAL A 60 -6.78 -2.57 15.77
C VAL A 60 -7.44 -2.89 14.43
N VAL A 61 -6.61 -3.26 13.44
CA VAL A 61 -7.08 -3.73 12.14
C VAL A 61 -6.71 -5.20 11.96
N LEU A 62 -7.71 -6.07 11.88
CA LEU A 62 -7.55 -7.50 11.64
C LEU A 62 -7.93 -7.82 10.20
N ARG A 63 -6.96 -8.34 9.44
CA ARG A 63 -7.06 -8.67 8.01
C ARG A 63 -6.79 -10.14 7.73
N SER A 64 -6.31 -10.89 8.72
CA SER A 64 -6.06 -12.31 8.61
C SER A 64 -6.35 -13.07 9.91
N LYS A 65 -6.57 -14.38 9.76
CA LYS A 65 -6.72 -15.30 10.90
C LYS A 65 -5.47 -15.35 11.78
N SER A 66 -4.27 -15.22 11.20
CA SER A 66 -3.02 -15.20 11.96
C SER A 66 -2.91 -13.95 12.84
N GLN A 67 -3.33 -12.79 12.35
CA GLN A 67 -3.38 -11.56 13.14
C GLN A 67 -4.38 -11.68 14.30
N ALA A 68 -5.57 -12.23 14.05
CA ALA A 68 -6.57 -12.44 15.11
C ALA A 68 -6.06 -13.41 16.20
N ASN A 69 -5.42 -14.52 15.82
CA ASN A 69 -4.83 -15.44 16.78
C ASN A 69 -3.67 -14.81 17.57
N ALA A 70 -2.81 -14.03 16.90
CA ALA A 70 -1.72 -13.33 17.57
C ALA A 70 -2.24 -12.33 18.60
N LEU A 71 -3.28 -11.56 18.25
CA LEU A 71 -3.92 -10.62 19.17
C LEU A 71 -4.60 -11.33 20.34
N GLN A 72 -5.31 -12.44 20.07
CA GLN A 72 -5.90 -13.28 21.12
C GLN A 72 -4.82 -13.74 22.12
N THR A 73 -3.70 -14.26 21.62
CA THR A 73 -2.59 -14.71 22.47
C THR A 73 -2.00 -13.56 23.28
N ALA A 74 -1.78 -12.40 22.65
CA ALA A 74 -1.29 -11.21 23.35
C ALA A 74 -2.23 -10.76 24.48
N MET A 75 -3.54 -10.70 24.22
CA MET A 75 -4.56 -10.34 25.23
C MET A 75 -4.73 -11.39 26.33
N LYS A 76 -4.52 -12.68 26.02
CA LYS A 76 -4.51 -13.73 27.06
C LYS A 76 -3.31 -13.58 27.98
N SER A 77 -2.14 -13.29 27.43
CA SER A 77 -0.92 -13.08 28.21
C SER A 77 -0.94 -11.76 28.98
N ASN A 78 -1.55 -10.73 28.42
CA ASN A 78 -1.70 -9.42 29.05
C ASN A 78 -3.11 -8.85 28.79
N PRO A 79 -4.06 -9.11 29.72
CA PRO A 79 -5.45 -8.66 29.58
C PRO A 79 -5.61 -7.13 29.50
N ASP A 80 -4.69 -6.35 30.07
CA ASP A 80 -4.78 -4.89 30.05
C ASP A 80 -4.65 -4.30 28.63
N LEU A 81 -4.05 -5.03 27.69
CA LEU A 81 -3.96 -4.60 26.29
C LEU A 81 -5.33 -4.37 25.66
N GLY A 82 -6.34 -5.17 26.05
CA GLY A 82 -7.70 -5.03 25.55
C GLY A 82 -8.37 -3.72 25.96
N ARG A 83 -7.94 -3.11 27.08
CA ARG A 83 -8.49 -1.83 27.57
C ARG A 83 -8.12 -0.64 26.69
N PHE A 84 -7.00 -0.74 25.96
CA PHE A 84 -6.53 0.30 25.04
C PHE A 84 -7.28 0.28 23.69
N VAL A 85 -7.94 -0.83 23.33
CA VAL A 85 -8.65 -0.94 22.06
C VAL A 85 -9.91 -0.10 22.08
N LYS A 86 -9.94 0.96 21.25
CA LYS A 86 -11.10 1.84 21.06
C LYS A 86 -11.77 1.61 19.71
N LYS A 87 -10.97 1.42 18.65
CA LYS A 87 -11.47 1.15 17.30
C LYS A 87 -11.03 -0.23 16.85
N LEU A 88 -11.96 -1.03 16.37
CA LEU A 88 -11.71 -2.39 15.86
C LEU A 88 -12.24 -2.51 14.43
N ARG A 89 -11.35 -2.82 13.48
CA ARG A 89 -11.70 -3.08 12.07
C ARG A 89 -11.45 -4.54 11.72
N LEU A 90 -12.49 -5.22 11.24
CA LEU A 90 -12.49 -6.65 10.93
C LEU A 90 -12.75 -6.88 9.44
N GLU A 91 -11.73 -7.32 8.71
CA GLU A 91 -11.83 -7.64 7.28
C GLU A 91 -12.00 -9.15 7.06
N GLY A 92 -12.85 -9.80 7.87
CA GLY A 92 -13.07 -11.24 7.84
C GLY A 92 -13.74 -11.79 9.10
N GLY A 93 -13.99 -13.11 9.11
CA GLY A 93 -14.74 -13.79 10.16
C GLY A 93 -13.90 -14.72 11.02
N TYR A 94 -12.80 -14.25 11.62
CA TYR A 94 -11.64 -15.04 12.11
C TYR A 94 -11.86 -16.09 13.23
N GLY A 95 -13.01 -16.78 13.28
CA GLY A 95 -13.20 -17.95 14.11
C GLY A 95 -13.40 -17.63 15.59
N ALA A 96 -13.03 -18.60 16.43
CA ALA A 96 -13.16 -18.52 17.88
C ALA A 96 -12.29 -17.42 18.52
N ALA A 97 -11.20 -17.00 17.86
CA ALA A 97 -10.33 -15.93 18.35
C ALA A 97 -11.10 -14.63 18.61
N MET A 98 -12.08 -14.34 17.75
CA MET A 98 -12.89 -13.12 17.86
C MET A 98 -13.70 -13.05 19.15
N HIS A 99 -14.18 -14.17 19.69
CA HIS A 99 -14.90 -14.17 20.96
C HIS A 99 -13.99 -13.72 22.11
N THR A 100 -12.74 -14.19 22.13
CA THR A 100 -11.77 -13.77 23.15
C THR A 100 -11.39 -12.30 22.99
N ILE A 101 -11.11 -11.85 21.76
CA ILE A 101 -10.75 -10.45 21.51
C ILE A 101 -11.85 -9.51 21.97
N LEU A 102 -13.10 -9.76 21.55
CA LEU A 102 -14.25 -8.91 21.90
C LEU A 102 -14.54 -8.95 23.41
N LYS A 103 -14.37 -10.11 24.06
CA LYS A 103 -14.48 -10.23 25.53
C LYS A 103 -13.39 -9.44 26.25
N SER A 104 -12.18 -9.39 25.72
CA SER A 104 -11.04 -8.69 26.32
C SER A 104 -11.04 -7.19 26.05
N ALA A 105 -11.80 -6.72 25.06
CA ALA A 105 -11.85 -5.32 24.63
C ALA A 105 -13.25 -4.71 24.81
N PRO A 106 -13.75 -4.56 26.04
CA PRO A 106 -15.09 -4.02 26.29
C PRO A 106 -15.22 -2.52 25.93
N ASN A 107 -14.10 -1.82 25.78
CA ASN A 107 -14.05 -0.38 25.51
C ASN A 107 -14.10 -0.01 24.02
N ILE A 108 -14.45 -0.95 23.14
CA ILE A 108 -14.58 -0.68 21.71
C ILE A 108 -15.73 0.30 21.49
N THR A 109 -15.40 1.50 21.04
CA THR A 109 -16.35 2.55 20.66
C THR A 109 -16.67 2.53 19.18
N ASP A 110 -15.74 2.05 18.34
CA ASP A 110 -15.90 2.06 16.89
C ASP A 110 -15.61 0.68 16.32
N LEU A 111 -16.59 0.11 15.63
CA LEU A 111 -16.49 -1.21 15.05
C LEU A 111 -16.70 -1.14 13.54
N PHE A 112 -15.69 -1.53 12.76
CA PHE A 112 -15.81 -1.69 11.32
C PHE A 112 -15.84 -3.19 10.98
N LEU A 113 -16.87 -3.64 10.25
CA LEU A 113 -17.05 -5.03 9.83
C LEU A 113 -17.18 -5.13 8.31
N THR A 114 -16.29 -5.89 7.69
CA THR A 114 -16.47 -6.34 6.32
C THR A 114 -17.31 -7.61 6.28
N LEU A 115 -18.37 -7.60 5.49
CA LEU A 115 -19.32 -8.71 5.31
C LEU A 115 -18.82 -9.78 4.32
N SER A 116 -17.70 -9.50 3.63
CA SER A 116 -17.02 -10.38 2.69
C SER A 116 -16.19 -11.46 3.41
N ILE A 117 -16.86 -12.36 4.11
CA ILE A 117 -16.19 -13.42 4.89
C ILE A 117 -15.74 -14.56 3.97
N TRP A 118 -14.49 -15.00 4.16
CA TRP A 118 -13.95 -16.10 3.41
C TRP A 118 -14.58 -17.42 3.89
N THR A 119 -15.03 -18.31 2.98
CA THR A 119 -15.61 -19.63 3.25
C THR A 119 -14.92 -20.47 4.35
N PRO A 120 -13.57 -20.54 4.47
CA PRO A 120 -12.94 -21.30 5.56
C PRO A 120 -13.03 -20.61 6.94
N ASP A 121 -13.47 -19.35 6.99
CA ASP A 121 -13.59 -18.59 8.23
C ASP A 121 -14.95 -18.85 8.89
N SER A 122 -14.94 -18.92 10.23
CA SER A 122 -16.13 -19.20 11.03
C SER A 122 -16.54 -17.98 11.83
N THR A 123 -17.78 -17.54 11.67
CA THR A 123 -18.30 -16.37 12.40
C THR A 123 -18.77 -16.65 13.81
N ILE A 124 -18.66 -17.90 14.27
CA ILE A 124 -19.15 -18.31 15.60
C ILE A 124 -18.56 -17.42 16.71
N GLY A 125 -17.29 -17.05 16.62
CA GLY A 125 -16.67 -16.18 17.62
C GLY A 125 -17.18 -14.74 17.58
N LEU A 126 -17.50 -14.21 16.39
CA LEU A 126 -18.12 -12.89 16.25
C LEU A 126 -19.51 -12.90 16.87
N CYS A 127 -20.36 -13.87 16.51
CA CYS A 127 -21.72 -13.96 17.02
C CYS A 127 -21.76 -14.04 18.56
N LYS A 128 -20.78 -14.70 19.18
CA LYS A 128 -20.68 -14.79 20.64
C LYS A 128 -20.07 -13.55 21.28
N GLY A 129 -19.14 -12.87 20.60
CA GLY A 129 -18.39 -11.75 21.15
C GLY A 129 -19.07 -10.40 20.98
N LEU A 130 -19.84 -10.18 19.91
CA LEU A 130 -20.51 -8.89 19.66
C LEU A 130 -21.44 -8.44 20.81
N PRO A 131 -22.21 -9.32 21.47
CA PRO A 131 -23.01 -8.93 22.63
C PRO A 131 -22.19 -8.50 23.87
N LEU A 132 -20.87 -8.68 23.85
CA LEU A 132 -19.97 -8.33 24.97
C LEU A 132 -19.38 -6.91 24.84
N ILE A 133 -19.69 -6.20 23.77
CA ILE A 133 -19.22 -4.83 23.50
C ILE A 133 -20.42 -3.91 23.24
N ASP A 134 -20.24 -2.62 23.47
CA ASP A 134 -21.26 -1.58 23.22
C ASP A 134 -20.70 -0.47 22.33
N PRO A 135 -20.46 -0.75 21.02
CA PRO A 135 -19.87 0.23 20.13
C PRO A 135 -20.80 1.42 19.90
N HIS A 136 -20.23 2.62 19.96
CA HIS A 136 -20.93 3.84 19.62
C HIS A 136 -21.08 4.05 18.11
N ARG A 137 -20.15 3.52 17.32
CA ARG A 137 -20.15 3.64 15.87
C ARG A 137 -19.93 2.28 15.23
N VAL A 138 -20.81 1.85 14.33
CA VAL A 138 -20.67 0.59 13.59
C VAL A 138 -20.65 0.82 12.09
N ILE A 139 -19.55 0.48 11.42
CA ILE A 139 -19.39 0.58 9.98
C ILE A 139 -19.49 -0.82 9.37
N LEU A 140 -20.43 -1.04 8.47
CA LEU A 140 -20.69 -2.31 7.80
C LEU A 140 -20.39 -2.15 6.31
N VAL A 141 -19.45 -2.94 5.81
CA VAL A 141 -19.01 -2.90 4.41
C VAL A 141 -19.22 -4.24 3.74
N ASP A 142 -20.09 -4.28 2.74
CA ASP A 142 -20.17 -5.39 1.80
C ASP A 142 -19.16 -5.16 0.68
N GLY A 143 -17.96 -5.67 0.88
CA GLY A 143 -16.92 -5.52 -0.11
C GLY A 143 -17.23 -6.38 -1.34
N SER A 144 -17.41 -5.73 -2.50
CA SER A 144 -17.19 -6.34 -3.81
C SER A 144 -15.68 -6.53 -4.05
N PHE A 145 -14.96 -7.07 -3.08
CA PHE A 145 -13.58 -7.50 -3.28
C PHE A 145 -13.65 -8.55 -4.38
N THR A 146 -13.14 -8.23 -5.57
CA THR A 146 -12.92 -9.23 -6.60
C THR A 146 -12.06 -10.31 -5.95
N PRO A 147 -12.62 -11.50 -5.67
CA PRO A 147 -11.84 -12.53 -5.02
C PRO A 147 -10.63 -12.80 -5.91
N PRO A 148 -9.44 -13.06 -5.35
CA PRO A 148 -8.29 -13.47 -6.14
C PRO A 148 -8.74 -14.65 -7.03
N LYS A 149 -8.52 -14.54 -8.34
CA LYS A 149 -9.14 -15.34 -9.42
C LYS A 149 -8.93 -16.86 -9.33
N ASN A 150 -8.21 -17.37 -8.32
CA ASN A 150 -7.65 -18.73 -8.32
C ASN A 150 -8.40 -19.80 -7.53
N ASN A 151 -9.52 -19.54 -6.86
CA ASN A 151 -10.24 -20.62 -6.17
C ASN A 151 -11.73 -20.66 -6.55
N LYS A 152 -12.14 -21.81 -7.13
CA LYS A 152 -13.55 -22.18 -7.37
C LYS A 152 -14.33 -22.02 -6.08
N ARG A 153 -15.06 -20.91 -5.93
CA ARG A 153 -15.78 -20.59 -4.70
C ARG A 153 -17.27 -20.83 -4.88
N ARG A 154 -17.85 -21.69 -4.03
CA ARG A 154 -19.30 -21.88 -3.92
C ARG A 154 -19.94 -20.58 -3.45
N ARG A 155 -20.84 -20.02 -4.28
CA ARG A 155 -21.58 -18.77 -4.05
C ARG A 155 -22.67 -18.91 -2.98
N CYS A 156 -22.94 -20.12 -2.49
CA CYS A 156 -24.20 -20.51 -1.83
C CYS A 156 -24.38 -20.20 -0.33
N GLU A 157 -23.47 -19.52 0.38
CA GLU A 157 -23.65 -19.29 1.84
C GLU A 157 -23.78 -17.83 2.28
N ARG A 158 -23.71 -16.85 1.35
CA ARG A 158 -23.85 -15.43 1.73
C ARG A 158 -25.24 -15.11 2.31
N LEU A 159 -26.31 -15.70 1.78
CA LEU A 159 -27.69 -15.34 2.16
C LEU A 159 -28.10 -15.83 3.56
N CYS A 160 -27.80 -17.08 3.91
CA CYS A 160 -28.09 -17.62 5.25
C CYS A 160 -27.22 -16.98 6.35
N TRP A 161 -25.99 -16.57 6.00
CA TRP A 161 -25.10 -15.88 6.92
C TRP A 161 -25.60 -14.49 7.30
N HIS A 162 -25.96 -13.66 6.31
CA HIS A 162 -26.53 -12.33 6.58
C HIS A 162 -27.80 -12.44 7.42
N ALA A 163 -28.70 -13.37 7.12
CA ALA A 163 -29.92 -13.55 7.90
C ALA A 163 -29.66 -14.09 9.34
N SER A 164 -28.65 -14.92 9.55
CA SER A 164 -28.38 -15.55 10.86
C SER A 164 -27.49 -14.72 11.79
N VAL A 165 -26.47 -14.01 11.29
CA VAL A 165 -25.68 -13.08 12.11
C VAL A 165 -26.53 -11.88 12.46
N LEU A 166 -27.20 -11.28 11.47
CA LEU A 166 -28.03 -10.12 11.70
C LEU A 166 -29.32 -10.50 12.44
N GLY A 167 -29.88 -11.69 12.16
CA GLY A 167 -30.98 -12.26 12.93
C GLY A 167 -30.61 -12.66 14.36
N ARG A 168 -29.34 -12.99 14.67
CA ARG A 168 -28.91 -13.23 16.06
C ARG A 168 -28.51 -11.95 16.77
N ILE A 169 -27.90 -10.97 16.10
CA ILE A 169 -27.68 -9.61 16.62
C ILE A 169 -29.04 -8.95 16.95
N CYS A 170 -30.07 -9.22 16.15
CA CYS A 170 -31.37 -8.57 16.26
C CYS A 170 -32.52 -9.49 16.76
N GLY A 171 -32.25 -10.73 17.18
CA GLY A 171 -33.32 -11.74 17.37
C GLY A 171 -33.08 -12.78 18.45
N TYR A 172 -32.19 -12.50 19.41
CA TYR A 172 -32.42 -12.99 20.77
C TYR A 172 -33.29 -11.98 21.49
N SER A 173 -34.38 -12.44 22.10
CA SER A 173 -35.17 -11.68 23.06
C SER A 173 -34.20 -11.06 24.08
N ALA A 174 -33.96 -9.75 23.94
CA ALA A 174 -32.99 -8.95 24.67
C ALA A 174 -31.50 -9.35 24.47
N ILE A 175 -30.95 -9.13 23.27
CA ILE A 175 -29.62 -8.51 23.22
C ILE A 175 -29.85 -7.02 23.44
N HIS A 176 -29.60 -6.55 24.65
CA HIS A 176 -29.30 -5.14 24.87
C HIS A 176 -27.99 -4.85 24.11
N MET A 177 -28.10 -4.49 22.82
CA MET A 177 -27.21 -3.43 22.34
C MET A 177 -27.48 -2.27 23.28
N GLY A 178 -26.45 -1.78 23.98
CA GLY A 178 -26.64 -0.84 25.06
C GLY A 178 -27.49 0.34 24.57
N PRO A 179 -28.18 1.06 25.49
CA PRO A 179 -28.94 2.26 25.14
C PRO A 179 -28.07 3.38 24.52
N GLN A 180 -26.78 3.12 24.27
CA GLN A 180 -25.81 4.13 23.89
C GLN A 180 -25.46 4.19 22.41
N MET A 181 -25.60 3.13 21.57
CA MET A 181 -25.18 3.08 20.14
C MET A 181 -24.85 4.43 19.48
N ARG A 182 -25.69 5.25 18.86
CA ARG A 182 -25.39 6.57 18.22
C ARG A 182 -25.10 6.50 16.73
N GLU A 183 -24.17 5.74 16.21
CA GLU A 183 -23.81 5.85 14.79
C GLU A 183 -23.61 4.50 14.10
N GLY A 184 -23.99 4.46 12.84
CA GLY A 184 -23.96 3.30 11.97
C GLY A 184 -23.59 3.76 10.57
N MET A 185 -22.92 2.93 9.79
CA MET A 185 -22.69 3.10 8.36
C MET A 185 -22.94 1.75 7.69
N LEU A 186 -23.75 1.68 6.64
CA LEU A 186 -24.04 0.48 5.87
C LEU A 186 -23.70 0.70 4.39
N LEU A 187 -22.94 -0.20 3.81
CA LEU A 187 -22.46 -0.09 2.44
C LEU A 187 -22.74 -1.37 1.67
N SER A 188 -23.68 -1.35 0.73
CA SER A 188 -23.82 -2.43 -0.26
C SER A 188 -24.80 -2.11 -1.39
N SER A 189 -24.45 -2.54 -2.60
CA SER A 189 -25.28 -2.55 -3.80
C SER A 189 -26.00 -3.88 -4.10
N TYR A 190 -25.79 -4.97 -3.33
CA TYR A 190 -26.19 -6.33 -3.75
C TYR A 190 -27.04 -7.18 -2.78
N PHE A 191 -27.58 -6.64 -1.69
CA PHE A 191 -28.54 -7.44 -0.92
C PHE A 191 -29.93 -7.43 -1.55
N TYR A 192 -30.41 -8.62 -1.90
CA TYR A 192 -31.83 -8.84 -2.15
C TYR A 192 -32.70 -8.80 -0.86
N ASN A 193 -32.08 -8.76 0.33
CA ASN A 193 -32.75 -8.75 1.65
C ASN A 193 -32.37 -7.56 2.57
N ILE A 194 -31.76 -6.48 2.02
CA ILE A 194 -31.44 -5.24 2.75
C ILE A 194 -32.62 -4.73 3.63
N PRO A 195 -33.89 -4.70 3.15
CA PRO A 195 -34.98 -4.08 3.90
C PRO A 195 -35.21 -4.68 5.29
N SER A 196 -35.19 -6.01 5.38
CA SER A 196 -35.45 -6.72 6.63
C SER A 196 -34.36 -6.50 7.69
N PHE A 197 -33.12 -6.32 7.24
CA PHE A 197 -32.00 -6.06 8.13
C PHE A 197 -32.01 -4.62 8.63
N ILE A 198 -32.14 -3.66 7.69
CA ILE A 198 -32.15 -2.25 8.04
C ILE A 198 -33.34 -1.95 8.97
N SER A 199 -34.52 -2.52 8.70
CA SER A 199 -35.69 -2.41 9.58
C SER A 199 -35.39 -2.87 11.01
N LYS A 200 -34.65 -3.99 11.18
CA LYS A 200 -34.24 -4.47 12.51
C LYS A 200 -33.19 -3.57 13.17
N LEU A 201 -32.18 -3.08 12.45
CA LEU A 201 -31.24 -2.09 12.98
C LEU A 201 -31.98 -0.84 13.49
N CYS A 202 -33.02 -0.40 12.78
CA CYS A 202 -33.85 0.74 13.16
C CYS A 202 -34.69 0.51 14.41
N THR A 203 -34.90 -0.74 14.84
CA THR A 203 -35.54 -1.00 16.14
C THR A 203 -34.62 -0.72 17.32
N THR A 204 -33.31 -0.52 17.07
CA THR A 204 -32.34 -0.17 18.11
C THR A 204 -32.53 1.31 18.49
N PRO A 205 -33.04 1.62 19.70
CA PRO A 205 -33.40 3.00 20.08
C PRO A 205 -32.20 3.94 20.18
N SER A 206 -31.00 3.37 20.28
CA SER A 206 -29.77 4.11 20.44
C SER A 206 -29.11 4.51 19.14
N LEU A 207 -29.43 3.88 18.00
CA LEU A 207 -28.86 4.22 16.68
C LEU A 207 -29.34 5.61 16.23
N LYS A 208 -28.43 6.58 16.05
CA LYS A 208 -28.73 7.97 15.61
C LYS A 208 -28.33 8.27 14.17
N VAL A 209 -27.36 7.56 13.60
CA VAL A 209 -26.87 7.78 12.23
C VAL A 209 -26.75 6.44 11.51
N LEU A 210 -27.12 6.37 10.24
CA LEU A 210 -26.87 5.25 9.34
C LEU A 210 -26.31 5.80 8.02
N GLN A 211 -25.01 5.74 7.82
CA GLN A 211 -24.35 6.32 6.65
C GLN A 211 -24.33 5.32 5.48
N PHE A 212 -24.56 5.75 4.25
CA PHE A 212 -24.49 4.88 3.08
C PHE A 212 -23.57 5.50 2.02
N GLN A 213 -22.80 4.69 1.32
CA GLN A 213 -22.06 5.08 0.10
C GLN A 213 -22.40 4.11 -1.04
N ASN A 214 -22.66 4.68 -2.21
CA ASN A 214 -22.84 3.99 -3.48
C ASN A 214 -23.78 2.78 -3.47
N SER A 215 -25.08 3.02 -3.24
CA SER A 215 -26.10 2.01 -3.45
C SER A 215 -27.44 2.56 -3.91
N PHE A 216 -27.72 2.39 -5.21
CA PHE A 216 -29.04 2.67 -5.81
C PHE A 216 -30.17 1.85 -5.17
N ASN A 217 -29.88 0.66 -4.64
CA ASN A 217 -30.90 -0.21 -4.03
C ASN A 217 -31.28 0.20 -2.61
N VAL A 218 -30.39 0.89 -1.89
CA VAL A 218 -30.66 1.34 -0.51
C VAL A 218 -31.56 2.59 -0.53
N GLU A 219 -31.40 3.50 -1.50
CA GLU A 219 -32.26 4.68 -1.63
C GLU A 219 -33.75 4.33 -1.68
N ARG A 220 -34.13 3.27 -2.41
CA ARG A 220 -35.52 2.82 -2.47
C ARG A 220 -36.08 2.44 -1.09
N VAL A 221 -35.30 1.70 -0.31
CA VAL A 221 -35.69 1.20 1.02
C VAL A 221 -35.72 2.32 2.05
N ILE A 222 -34.77 3.24 1.98
CA ILE A 222 -34.78 4.45 2.83
C ILE A 222 -36.00 5.30 2.50
N ASN A 223 -36.33 5.46 1.22
CA ASN A 223 -37.49 6.25 0.80
C ASN A 223 -38.85 5.65 1.22
N GLU A 224 -38.91 4.33 1.41
CA GLU A 224 -40.11 3.62 1.88
C GLU A 224 -40.31 3.70 3.41
N ASP A 225 -39.29 4.11 4.18
CA ASP A 225 -39.33 4.14 5.65
C ASP A 225 -38.91 5.51 6.21
N SER A 226 -39.89 6.26 6.71
CA SER A 226 -39.69 7.62 7.25
C SER A 226 -38.74 7.68 8.47
N LYS A 227 -38.59 6.59 9.23
CA LYS A 227 -37.63 6.53 10.33
C LYS A 227 -36.22 6.39 9.77
N LEU A 228 -36.06 5.60 8.71
CA LEU A 228 -34.79 5.47 8.01
C LEU A 228 -34.34 6.76 7.36
N GLN A 229 -35.24 7.53 6.74
CA GLN A 229 -34.88 8.83 6.17
C GLN A 229 -34.30 9.79 7.21
N LYS A 230 -34.76 9.72 8.47
CA LYS A 230 -34.23 10.56 9.57
C LYS A 230 -32.87 10.08 10.08
N LEU A 231 -32.60 8.77 10.01
CA LEU A 231 -31.35 8.16 10.46
C LEU A 231 -30.28 8.18 9.37
N ALA A 232 -30.68 8.09 8.10
CA ALA A 232 -29.79 7.93 6.97
C ALA A 232 -29.01 9.21 6.67
N ARG A 233 -27.68 9.12 6.56
CA ARG A 233 -26.83 10.18 6.02
C ARG A 233 -26.11 9.68 4.77
N TYR A 234 -26.23 10.42 3.68
CA TYR A 234 -25.48 10.12 2.47
C TYR A 234 -24.19 10.92 2.47
N SER A 235 -23.06 10.23 2.34
CA SER A 235 -21.80 10.89 2.00
C SER A 235 -21.37 10.40 0.64
N TRP A 236 -21.39 11.29 -0.34
CA TRP A 236 -20.66 11.05 -1.57
C TRP A 236 -19.18 11.20 -1.24
N SER A 237 -18.37 10.21 -1.60
CA SER A 237 -16.92 10.36 -1.55
C SER A 237 -16.52 11.32 -2.67
N GLU A 238 -16.67 12.62 -2.43
CA GLU A 238 -15.83 13.60 -3.11
C GLU A 238 -14.45 13.44 -2.45
N THR A 239 -13.47 12.96 -3.20
CA THR A 239 -12.06 13.02 -2.82
C THR A 239 -11.63 14.49 -2.75
N LYS A 240 -12.04 15.19 -1.69
CA LYS A 240 -11.51 16.50 -1.35
C LYS A 240 -10.28 16.26 -0.49
N ASP A 241 -9.11 16.42 -1.10
CA ASP A 241 -7.81 16.55 -0.44
C ASP A 241 -7.80 17.82 0.43
N SER A 242 -8.59 17.84 1.51
CA SER A 242 -8.51 18.89 2.51
C SER A 242 -7.32 18.56 3.42
N PRO A 243 -6.35 19.48 3.60
CA PRO A 243 -5.22 19.22 4.48
C PRO A 243 -5.72 18.93 5.89
N VAL A 244 -5.35 17.78 6.44
CA VAL A 244 -5.61 17.43 7.84
C VAL A 244 -4.84 18.44 8.70
N GLU A 245 -5.55 19.40 9.30
CA GLU A 245 -4.98 20.23 10.36
C GLU A 245 -4.72 19.33 11.57
N LEU A 246 -3.45 18.95 11.74
CA LEU A 246 -3.00 18.37 12.99
C LEU A 246 -2.97 19.50 14.03
N ASP A 247 -3.87 19.43 15.01
CA ASP A 247 -3.84 20.28 16.20
C ASP A 247 -2.60 19.92 17.05
N ILE A 248 -1.47 20.49 16.67
CA ILE A 248 -0.20 20.34 17.39
C ILE A 248 -0.26 21.33 18.55
N SER A 249 -0.56 20.83 19.75
CA SER A 249 -0.47 21.64 20.97
C SER A 249 0.94 22.22 21.10
N PRO A 250 1.10 23.52 21.40
CA PRO A 250 2.41 24.15 21.48
C PRO A 250 3.29 23.43 22.53
N PRO A 251 4.61 23.31 22.28
CA PRO A 251 5.51 22.59 23.17
C PRO A 251 5.47 23.21 24.58
N LEU A 252 5.21 22.37 25.60
CA LEU A 252 5.10 22.76 27.01
C LEU A 252 6.37 23.41 27.59
N ASN A 253 7.50 23.32 26.88
CA ASN A 253 8.73 24.04 27.24
C ASN A 253 9.52 24.43 25.98
N PRO A 254 9.57 25.73 25.61
CA PRO A 254 10.31 26.20 24.42
C PRO A 254 11.83 26.04 24.53
N ARG A 255 12.36 25.69 25.72
CA ARG A 255 13.80 25.46 25.95
C ARG A 255 14.20 23.98 25.94
N PHE A 256 13.26 23.06 25.73
CA PHE A 256 13.61 21.65 25.69
C PHE A 256 14.49 21.35 24.47
N VAL A 257 15.73 20.90 24.71
CA VAL A 257 16.64 20.43 23.68
C VAL A 257 16.70 18.89 23.74
N PRO A 258 16.06 18.17 22.79
CA PRO A 258 16.11 16.72 22.78
C PRO A 258 17.56 16.20 22.81
N MET A 259 17.82 15.27 23.73
CA MET A 259 19.12 14.63 23.91
C MET A 259 20.29 15.59 24.21
N GLU A 260 20.06 16.70 24.92
CA GLU A 260 21.10 17.68 25.27
C GLU A 260 22.38 17.05 25.85
N PHE A 261 22.22 16.05 26.72
CA PHE A 261 23.32 15.36 27.39
C PHE A 261 24.01 14.27 26.54
N ALA A 262 23.46 13.92 25.38
CA ALA A 262 24.08 12.92 24.52
C ALA A 262 25.19 13.54 23.66
N SER A 263 26.24 12.76 23.40
CA SER A 263 27.31 13.18 22.47
C SER A 263 26.72 13.54 21.10
N LYS A 264 27.44 14.38 20.36
CA LYS A 264 27.00 14.83 19.04
C LYS A 264 26.85 13.65 18.08
N GLU A 265 27.72 12.66 18.20
CA GLU A 265 27.76 11.43 17.41
C GLU A 265 26.56 10.55 17.72
N THR A 266 26.23 10.34 18.99
CA THR A 266 25.05 9.56 19.39
C THR A 266 23.77 10.23 18.92
N ARG A 267 23.64 11.56 19.12
CA ARG A 267 22.50 12.33 18.57
C ARG A 267 22.40 12.17 17.06
N HIS A 268 23.52 12.14 16.36
CA HIS A 268 23.58 11.98 14.92
C HIS A 268 23.07 10.64 14.45
N VAL A 269 23.57 9.55 15.03
CA VAL A 269 23.13 8.20 14.69
C VAL A 269 21.65 7.99 15.02
N VAL A 270 21.19 8.46 16.19
CA VAL A 270 19.79 8.35 16.59
C VAL A 270 18.89 9.11 15.61
N TRP A 271 19.18 10.38 15.32
CA TRP A 271 18.34 11.16 14.42
C TRP A 271 18.38 10.67 12.97
N MET A 272 19.53 10.18 12.48
CA MET A 272 19.59 9.51 11.17
C MET A 272 18.66 8.30 11.14
N ARG A 273 18.63 7.49 12.21
CA ARG A 273 17.76 6.32 12.28
C ARG A 273 16.28 6.69 12.35
N VAL A 274 15.94 7.72 13.13
CA VAL A 274 14.57 8.26 13.21
C VAL A 274 14.12 8.80 11.85
N LEU A 275 14.93 9.62 11.19
CA LEU A 275 14.62 10.16 9.86
C LEU A 275 14.58 9.08 8.80
N PHE A 276 15.46 8.07 8.89
CA PHE A 276 15.34 6.88 8.07
C PHE A 276 13.94 6.29 8.25
N PHE A 277 13.46 5.96 9.44
CA PHE A 277 12.11 5.40 9.56
C PHE A 277 10.98 6.36 9.16
N ALA A 278 11.10 7.64 9.48
CA ALA A 278 10.07 8.64 9.19
C ALA A 278 9.96 8.99 7.70
N MET A 279 11.07 8.96 6.97
CA MET A 279 11.15 9.35 5.56
C MET A 279 11.27 8.13 4.64
N TYR A 280 11.76 7.01 5.12
CA TYR A 280 11.98 5.81 4.33
C TYR A 280 10.78 4.88 4.43
N VAL A 281 9.77 5.18 3.64
CA VAL A 281 8.53 4.40 3.58
C VAL A 281 8.76 3.19 2.66
N GLU A 282 8.85 2.01 3.26
CA GLU A 282 9.04 0.72 2.58
C GLU A 282 7.84 0.32 1.69
N GLU A 283 6.73 1.08 1.69
CA GLU A 283 5.63 0.94 0.71
C GLU A 283 6.10 1.18 -0.73
N LEU A 284 7.17 1.97 -0.93
CA LEU A 284 7.84 2.10 -2.24
C LEU A 284 8.69 0.88 -2.62
N ARG A 285 8.93 -0.05 -1.69
CA ARG A 285 9.72 -1.28 -1.92
C ARG A 285 8.85 -2.48 -2.28
N SER A 286 7.51 -2.41 -2.26
CA SER A 286 6.74 -3.55 -2.75
C SER A 286 7.08 -3.76 -4.23
N PRO A 287 7.75 -4.85 -4.59
CA PRO A 287 8.17 -5.09 -5.98
C PRO A 287 6.97 -5.30 -6.91
N SER A 288 5.79 -5.50 -6.34
CA SER A 288 4.60 -5.94 -7.06
C SER A 288 4.05 -4.87 -7.98
N PHE A 289 4.25 -3.58 -7.67
CA PHE A 289 4.06 -2.40 -8.51
C PHE A 289 4.56 -1.22 -7.66
N PRO A 290 5.20 -0.17 -8.22
CA PRO A 290 5.12 1.13 -7.59
C PRO A 290 3.63 1.44 -7.52
N CYS A 291 3.00 1.21 -6.35
CA CYS A 291 1.71 1.82 -6.10
C CYS A 291 1.92 3.28 -6.44
N ARG A 292 1.10 3.82 -7.37
CA ARG A 292 1.10 5.25 -7.67
C ARG A 292 1.30 5.95 -6.34
N PRO A 293 2.29 6.84 -6.18
CA PRO A 293 2.32 7.68 -5.00
C PRO A 293 0.96 8.34 -4.97
N THR A 294 0.08 7.82 -4.13
CA THR A 294 -1.25 8.39 -3.97
C THR A 294 -0.97 9.81 -3.50
N SER A 295 -1.73 10.78 -4.02
CA SER A 295 -1.64 12.18 -3.55
C SER A 295 -1.70 12.30 -2.02
N ALA A 296 -2.21 11.25 -1.37
CA ALA A 296 -2.32 11.07 0.07
C ALA A 296 -1.01 10.78 0.83
N HIS A 297 0.16 10.54 0.21
CA HIS A 297 1.39 10.45 1.01
C HIS A 297 1.77 11.85 1.50
N PRO A 298 1.74 12.11 2.83
CA PRO A 298 2.07 13.42 3.36
C PRO A 298 3.47 13.79 2.91
N SER A 299 3.61 14.99 2.36
CA SER A 299 4.91 15.45 1.85
C SER A 299 5.97 15.26 2.94
N ARG A 300 7.13 14.70 2.60
CA ARG A 300 8.23 14.49 3.58
C ARG A 300 9.01 15.78 3.88
N LEU A 301 8.68 16.85 3.16
CA LEU A 301 9.31 18.16 3.23
C LEU A 301 9.16 18.87 4.60
N PRO A 302 8.01 18.79 5.31
CA PRO A 302 7.85 19.42 6.61
C PRO A 302 8.85 18.89 7.65
N ILE A 303 9.23 17.61 7.56
CA ILE A 303 10.26 17.03 8.44
C ILE A 303 11.62 17.71 8.21
N LEU A 304 11.95 18.02 6.96
CA LEU A 304 13.20 18.70 6.60
C LEU A 304 13.19 20.18 6.93
N SER A 305 12.03 20.81 7.08
CA SER A 305 11.92 22.23 7.44
C SER A 305 12.02 22.47 8.95
N VAL A 306 12.02 21.43 9.79
CA VAL A 306 12.14 21.55 11.25
C VAL A 306 13.42 22.29 11.65
N SER A 307 14.56 21.96 11.04
CA SER A 307 15.84 22.64 11.31
C SER A 307 16.86 22.42 10.19
N LYS A 308 17.90 23.27 10.15
CA LYS A 308 19.06 23.05 9.25
C LYS A 308 19.73 21.69 9.47
N TYR A 309 19.71 21.19 10.70
CA TYR A 309 20.26 19.88 11.04
C TYR A 309 19.44 18.76 10.40
N PHE A 310 18.12 18.76 10.60
CA PHE A 310 17.18 17.80 9.99
C PHE A 310 17.22 17.87 8.48
N ASN A 311 17.29 19.07 7.90
CA ASN A 311 17.52 19.25 6.48
C ASN A 311 18.77 18.49 6.03
N ARG A 312 19.92 18.74 6.67
CA ARG A 312 21.20 18.13 6.29
C ARG A 312 21.19 16.60 6.38
N ILE A 313 20.67 16.02 7.47
CA ILE A 313 20.72 14.57 7.68
C ILE A 313 19.53 13.82 7.05
N GLY A 314 18.43 14.51 6.75
CA GLY A 314 17.25 13.94 6.10
C GLY A 314 17.29 14.01 4.58
N LEU A 315 18.06 14.95 4.01
CA LEU A 315 18.19 15.13 2.56
C LEU A 315 18.58 13.84 1.83
N PRO A 316 19.55 13.04 2.31
CA PRO A 316 19.91 11.78 1.64
C PRO A 316 18.71 10.83 1.52
N TYR A 317 17.86 10.72 2.55
CA TYR A 317 16.68 9.86 2.53
C TYR A 317 15.55 10.38 1.65
N LEU A 318 15.41 11.71 1.51
CA LEU A 318 14.43 12.30 0.57
C LEU A 318 14.81 11.98 -0.87
N TRP A 319 16.10 12.10 -1.19
CA TRP A 319 16.62 12.01 -2.55
C TRP A 319 17.07 10.60 -2.95
N GLU A 320 17.15 9.66 -2.00
CA GLU A 320 17.54 8.27 -2.25
C GLU A 320 16.73 7.62 -3.38
N SER A 321 15.42 7.87 -3.40
CA SER A 321 14.47 7.30 -4.35
C SER A 321 13.64 8.40 -5.00
N VAL A 322 13.87 8.63 -6.29
CA VAL A 322 13.18 9.66 -7.06
C VAL A 322 12.13 9.04 -7.95
N HIS A 323 10.88 9.48 -7.79
CA HIS A 323 9.78 9.15 -8.70
C HIS A 323 9.61 10.26 -9.73
N LEU A 324 9.91 9.92 -10.97
CA LEU A 324 9.81 10.81 -12.11
C LEU A 324 8.55 10.46 -12.89
N THR A 325 7.61 11.39 -12.91
CA THR A 325 6.51 11.45 -13.87
C THR A 325 6.88 12.44 -14.97
N TYR A 326 6.10 12.48 -16.05
CA TYR A 326 6.30 13.48 -17.11
C TYR A 326 6.37 14.91 -16.56
N SER A 327 5.45 15.26 -15.66
CA SER A 327 5.37 16.60 -15.08
C SER A 327 6.46 16.88 -14.04
N SER A 328 6.93 15.87 -13.29
CA SER A 328 7.94 16.09 -12.25
C SER A 328 9.38 16.09 -12.78
N ALA A 329 9.64 15.45 -13.92
CA ALA A 329 11.00 15.28 -14.44
C ALA A 329 11.67 16.60 -14.86
N SER A 330 10.91 17.56 -15.41
CA SER A 330 11.43 18.89 -15.76
C SER A 330 11.79 19.71 -14.52
N GLY A 331 10.91 19.74 -13.52
CA GLY A 331 11.17 20.38 -12.23
C GLY A 331 12.34 19.74 -11.50
N MET A 332 12.48 18.42 -11.59
CA MET A 332 13.60 17.70 -10.99
C MET A 332 14.92 18.05 -11.67
N ARG A 333 14.94 18.12 -13.00
CA ARG A 333 16.10 18.56 -13.77
C ARG A 333 16.54 19.96 -13.34
N ALA A 334 15.62 20.92 -13.30
CA ALA A 334 15.94 22.28 -12.88
C ALA A 334 16.54 22.33 -11.46
N ARG A 335 16.03 21.50 -10.53
CA ARG A 335 16.60 21.40 -9.17
C ARG A 335 18.00 20.81 -9.16
N LEU A 336 18.28 19.77 -9.94
CA LEU A 336 19.63 19.20 -10.06
C LEU A 336 20.61 20.14 -10.77
N GLU A 337 20.14 20.97 -11.69
CA GLU A 337 20.94 22.02 -12.32
C GLU A 337 21.32 23.11 -11.30
N GLN A 338 20.39 23.47 -10.40
CA GLN A 338 20.66 24.43 -9.31
C GLN A 338 21.50 23.82 -8.18
N ARG A 339 21.34 22.52 -7.90
CA ARG A 339 22.01 21.79 -6.82
C ARG A 339 22.53 20.43 -7.28
N PRO A 340 23.69 20.40 -7.96
CA PRO A 340 24.28 19.16 -8.45
C PRO A 340 24.64 18.17 -7.34
N ASP A 341 24.91 18.65 -6.12
CA ASP A 341 25.24 17.83 -4.95
C ASP A 341 24.14 16.82 -4.61
N LEU A 342 22.88 17.14 -4.92
CA LEU A 342 21.74 16.27 -4.67
C LEU A 342 21.77 14.99 -5.49
N ALA A 343 22.41 15.02 -6.66
CA ALA A 343 22.51 13.84 -7.52
C ALA A 343 23.32 12.72 -6.85
N SER A 344 24.22 13.04 -5.92
CA SER A 344 24.98 12.05 -5.13
C SER A 344 24.11 11.22 -4.19
N PHE A 345 22.95 11.75 -3.80
CA PHE A 345 21.99 11.05 -2.95
C PHE A 345 21.06 10.15 -3.74
N ILE A 346 20.93 10.33 -5.06
CA ILE A 346 20.00 9.57 -5.90
C ILE A 346 20.58 8.18 -6.16
N LEU A 347 20.06 7.19 -5.44
CA LEU A 347 20.43 5.79 -5.64
C LEU A 347 19.46 5.06 -6.56
N ARG A 348 18.19 5.50 -6.56
CA ARG A 348 17.09 4.85 -7.26
C ARG A 348 16.26 5.85 -8.03
N VAL A 349 15.93 5.50 -9.27
CA VAL A 349 15.01 6.27 -10.09
C VAL A 349 13.88 5.37 -10.54
N TYR A 350 12.66 5.78 -10.23
CA TYR A 350 11.42 5.18 -10.70
C TYR A 350 10.84 6.11 -11.76
N TYR A 351 10.90 5.68 -13.01
CA TYR A 351 10.34 6.44 -14.12
C TYR A 351 8.98 5.85 -14.47
N ASP A 352 7.91 6.58 -14.18
CA ASP A 352 6.55 6.20 -14.55
C ASP A 352 6.11 7.04 -15.74
N ILE A 353 6.11 6.43 -16.93
CA ILE A 353 5.53 7.05 -18.12
C ILE A 353 4.03 6.75 -18.09
N GLU A 354 3.31 7.60 -17.36
CA GLU A 354 1.86 7.50 -17.32
C GLU A 354 1.25 7.69 -18.71
N TYR A 355 0.17 6.93 -18.90
CA TYR A 355 -0.64 6.91 -20.08
C TYR A 355 -1.50 8.19 -20.13
N VAL A 356 -1.08 9.19 -20.89
CA VAL A 356 -1.95 10.32 -21.31
C VAL A 356 -3.13 9.82 -22.18
N ALA A 357 -3.09 8.57 -22.62
CA ALA A 357 -4.00 8.03 -23.63
C ALA A 357 -5.37 7.56 -23.12
N SER A 358 -5.67 7.51 -21.81
CA SER A 358 -7.00 7.06 -21.36
C SER A 358 -8.11 8.09 -21.61
N GLN A 359 -7.75 9.34 -21.90
CA GLN A 359 -8.69 10.33 -22.45
C GLN A 359 -8.64 10.39 -23.98
N ALA A 360 -7.49 10.12 -24.60
CA ALA A 360 -7.34 10.26 -26.05
C ALA A 360 -7.89 9.08 -26.87
N GLU A 361 -7.94 7.85 -26.33
CA GLU A 361 -8.51 6.70 -27.06
C GLU A 361 -10.04 6.74 -27.22
N PHE A 362 -10.73 7.62 -26.48
CA PHE A 362 -12.17 7.84 -26.67
C PHE A 362 -12.51 8.97 -27.65
N ASP A 363 -11.54 9.81 -28.02
CA ASP A 363 -11.70 10.83 -29.05
C ASP A 363 -10.97 10.39 -30.32
N SER A 364 -11.73 9.95 -31.32
CA SER A 364 -11.24 9.49 -32.63
C SER A 364 -10.56 10.58 -33.48
N ASP A 365 -10.26 11.74 -32.91
CA ASP A 365 -9.71 12.87 -33.64
C ASP A 365 -8.18 12.76 -33.76
N SER A 366 -7.72 12.83 -35.01
CA SER A 366 -6.31 12.66 -35.42
C SER A 366 -5.34 13.69 -34.78
N SER A 367 -5.87 14.80 -34.27
CA SER A 367 -5.16 15.85 -33.54
C SER A 367 -4.53 15.34 -32.23
N ASN A 368 -5.22 14.45 -31.50
CA ASN A 368 -4.73 13.89 -30.25
C ASN A 368 -3.55 12.92 -30.43
N TYR A 369 -3.47 12.25 -31.59
CA TYR A 369 -2.37 11.32 -31.89
C TYR A 369 -1.02 12.04 -32.08
N TYR A 370 -1.00 13.21 -32.74
CA TYR A 370 0.22 14.00 -32.90
C TYR A 370 0.72 14.60 -31.59
N TYR A 371 -0.20 15.14 -30.78
CA TYR A 371 0.12 15.61 -29.43
C TYR A 371 0.69 14.47 -28.58
N TYR A 372 0.09 13.28 -28.64
CA TYR A 372 0.58 12.08 -27.96
C TYR A 372 2.01 11.69 -28.37
N GLN A 373 2.31 11.67 -29.68
CA GLN A 373 3.66 11.37 -30.16
C GLN A 373 4.68 12.44 -29.73
N GLN A 374 4.29 13.71 -29.65
CA GLN A 374 5.14 14.78 -29.12
C GLN A 374 5.41 14.63 -27.63
N VAL A 375 4.37 14.41 -26.81
CA VAL A 375 4.50 14.17 -25.36
C VAL A 375 5.38 12.94 -25.11
N LYS A 376 5.23 11.88 -25.89
CA LYS A 376 6.05 10.67 -25.83
C LYS A 376 7.53 10.95 -26.14
N ARG A 377 7.83 11.67 -27.22
CA ARG A 377 9.22 12.07 -27.57
C ARG A 377 9.82 12.99 -26.51
N HIS A 378 9.05 13.93 -26.00
CA HIS A 378 9.49 14.85 -24.95
C HIS A 378 9.76 14.10 -23.64
N SER A 379 8.88 13.19 -23.24
CA SER A 379 9.04 12.36 -22.03
C SER A 379 10.33 11.54 -22.07
N ALA A 380 10.60 10.87 -23.18
CA ALA A 380 11.87 10.13 -23.34
C ALA A 380 13.07 11.09 -23.24
N SER A 381 12.97 12.29 -23.83
CA SER A 381 14.04 13.30 -23.82
C SER A 381 14.32 13.88 -22.43
N VAL A 382 13.30 14.12 -21.61
CA VAL A 382 13.51 14.65 -20.25
C VAL A 382 14.16 13.59 -19.35
N GLY A 383 13.69 12.33 -19.41
CA GLY A 383 14.35 11.22 -18.73
C GLY A 383 15.81 11.03 -19.18
N MET A 384 16.08 11.17 -20.48
CA MET A 384 17.44 11.14 -21.05
C MET A 384 18.35 12.21 -20.46
N GLN A 385 17.88 13.45 -20.46
CA GLN A 385 18.67 14.58 -19.98
C GLN A 385 18.96 14.44 -18.49
N PHE A 386 18.00 13.93 -17.72
CA PHE A 386 18.19 13.63 -16.31
C PHE A 386 19.29 12.57 -16.08
N ALA A 387 19.22 11.44 -16.79
CA ALA A 387 20.21 10.36 -16.68
C ALA A 387 21.61 10.84 -17.07
N TRP A 388 21.70 11.60 -18.16
CA TRP A 388 22.95 12.18 -18.63
C TRP A 388 23.55 13.16 -17.62
N LYS A 389 22.72 14.02 -17.00
CA LYS A 389 23.18 14.94 -15.95
C LYS A 389 23.74 14.22 -14.74
N CYS A 390 23.08 13.16 -14.27
CA CYS A 390 23.58 12.35 -13.16
C CYS A 390 24.97 11.75 -13.49
N ARG A 391 25.18 11.29 -14.73
CA ARG A 391 26.48 10.81 -15.20
C ARG A 391 27.55 11.90 -15.22
N THR A 392 27.24 13.09 -15.76
CA THR A 392 28.20 14.20 -15.82
C THR A 392 28.63 14.70 -14.45
N ALA A 393 27.79 14.50 -13.43
CA ALA A 393 28.11 14.79 -12.04
C ALA A 393 28.97 13.68 -11.36
N GLY A 394 29.32 12.61 -12.08
CA GLY A 394 30.18 11.53 -11.58
C GLY A 394 29.48 10.55 -10.64
N HIS A 395 28.16 10.51 -10.64
CA HIS A 395 27.39 9.69 -9.70
C HIS A 395 26.99 8.33 -10.28
N SER A 396 27.01 7.31 -9.42
CA SER A 396 26.66 5.93 -9.76
C SER A 396 25.24 5.62 -9.32
N LEU A 397 24.29 5.65 -10.25
CA LEU A 397 22.94 5.15 -10.02
C LEU A 397 22.99 3.64 -9.78
N ARG A 398 22.39 3.15 -8.69
CA ARG A 398 22.44 1.73 -8.31
C ARG A 398 21.24 0.94 -8.82
N GLU A 399 20.07 1.54 -8.86
CA GLU A 399 18.82 0.86 -9.24
C GLU A 399 18.00 1.76 -10.18
N LEU A 400 17.52 1.19 -11.29
CA LEU A 400 16.64 1.88 -12.22
C LEU A 400 15.41 1.00 -12.48
N SER A 401 14.25 1.51 -12.09
CA SER A 401 12.97 0.90 -12.40
C SER A 401 12.26 1.81 -13.41
N ILE A 402 11.95 1.26 -14.58
CA ILE A 402 11.29 2.02 -15.64
C ILE A 402 9.98 1.31 -15.97
N SER A 403 8.87 1.90 -15.55
CA SER A 403 7.55 1.45 -16.00
C SER A 403 7.23 2.14 -17.31
N LEU A 404 7.29 1.39 -18.41
CA LEU A 404 7.13 1.91 -19.76
C LEU A 404 5.82 1.43 -20.36
N ARG A 405 4.79 2.27 -20.30
CA ARG A 405 3.63 2.11 -21.18
C ARG A 405 3.87 2.73 -22.55
N CYS A 406 5.12 2.63 -23.01
CA CYS A 406 5.61 3.32 -24.18
C CYS A 406 5.88 2.31 -25.29
N SER A 407 5.52 2.74 -26.50
CA SER A 407 5.76 2.00 -27.72
C SER A 407 7.24 2.08 -28.22
N SER A 408 8.15 2.67 -27.44
CA SER A 408 9.56 2.74 -27.85
C SER A 408 10.48 3.01 -26.68
N PHE A 409 11.49 2.15 -26.50
CA PHE A 409 12.58 2.31 -25.55
C PHE A 409 13.90 2.04 -26.27
N SER A 410 14.85 2.97 -26.20
CA SER A 410 16.21 2.70 -26.68
C SER A 410 17.06 2.21 -25.51
N ILE A 411 17.88 1.18 -25.72
CA ILE A 411 18.80 0.70 -24.69
C ILE A 411 19.98 1.66 -24.46
N ASP A 412 20.27 2.53 -25.43
CA ASP A 412 21.28 3.57 -25.29
C ASP A 412 20.91 4.54 -24.16
N LEU A 413 19.62 4.59 -23.78
CA LEU A 413 19.14 5.31 -22.60
C LEU A 413 19.75 4.81 -21.31
N LEU A 414 20.23 3.57 -21.28
CA LEU A 414 20.87 2.97 -20.12
C LEU A 414 22.36 3.27 -20.04
N GLU A 415 23.01 3.68 -21.14
CA GLU A 415 24.45 3.92 -21.21
C GLU A 415 25.00 4.86 -20.11
N PRO A 416 24.27 5.89 -19.64
CA PRO A 416 24.75 6.74 -18.56
C PRO A 416 24.90 6.06 -17.20
N PHE A 417 24.28 4.89 -16.99
CA PHE A 417 24.23 4.25 -15.67
C PHE A 417 25.36 3.25 -15.49
N THR A 418 26.49 3.71 -14.96
CA THR A 418 27.70 2.89 -14.79
C THR A 418 27.64 1.86 -13.67
N ALA A 419 26.55 1.78 -12.90
CA ALA A 419 26.40 0.89 -11.74
C ALA A 419 24.99 0.26 -11.63
N LEU A 420 24.31 0.09 -12.77
CA LEU A 420 22.93 -0.41 -12.81
C LEU A 420 22.85 -1.87 -12.35
N ARG A 421 22.36 -2.12 -11.12
CA ARG A 421 22.21 -3.48 -10.56
C ARG A 421 20.82 -4.07 -10.73
N PHE A 422 19.79 -3.24 -10.77
CA PHE A 422 18.40 -3.66 -10.85
C PHE A 422 17.74 -2.97 -12.03
N LEU A 423 17.16 -3.76 -12.95
CA LEU A 423 16.41 -3.29 -14.10
C LEU A 423 15.01 -3.92 -14.08
N ASP A 424 13.99 -3.10 -13.94
CA ASP A 424 12.59 -3.50 -14.00
C ASP A 424 11.90 -2.78 -15.15
N LEU A 425 11.52 -3.52 -16.19
CA LEU A 425 10.81 -3.01 -17.35
C LEU A 425 9.41 -3.62 -17.43
N ALA A 426 8.39 -2.77 -17.30
CA ALA A 426 7.01 -3.18 -17.53
C ALA A 426 6.50 -2.62 -18.86
N ILE A 427 6.06 -3.46 -19.79
CA ILE A 427 5.35 -3.07 -21.02
C ILE A 427 3.90 -3.54 -20.95
N SER A 428 2.96 -2.63 -21.18
CA SER A 428 1.54 -2.96 -21.32
C SER A 428 1.19 -3.41 -22.75
N CYS A 429 0.38 -4.47 -22.85
CA CYS A 429 0.15 -5.35 -24.00
C CYS A 429 -0.43 -4.72 -25.29
N LEU A 430 -0.70 -3.41 -25.35
CA LEU A 430 -1.32 -2.76 -26.52
C LEU A 430 -0.33 -2.51 -27.68
N ALA A 431 0.95 -2.73 -27.46
CA ALA A 431 1.98 -2.50 -28.47
C ALA A 431 2.27 -3.74 -29.33
N THR A 432 1.25 -4.28 -30.01
CA THR A 432 1.38 -5.49 -30.85
C THR A 432 2.07 -5.27 -32.20
N ARG A 433 2.48 -4.04 -32.55
CA ARG A 433 3.15 -3.74 -33.83
C ARG A 433 4.29 -2.75 -33.66
N MET A 434 5.49 -3.21 -33.33
CA MET A 434 6.65 -2.31 -33.18
C MET A 434 7.94 -2.86 -33.78
N ASN A 435 8.52 -2.07 -34.70
CA ASN A 435 9.86 -2.18 -35.28
C ASN A 435 10.99 -1.85 -34.28
N LEU A 436 10.78 -2.10 -32.99
CA LEU A 436 11.69 -1.71 -31.90
C LEU A 436 13.07 -2.37 -31.97
N TRP A 437 13.18 -3.46 -32.71
CA TRP A 437 14.26 -4.43 -32.54
C TRP A 437 15.37 -4.34 -33.60
N ARG A 438 15.29 -3.36 -34.52
CA ARG A 438 16.30 -3.19 -35.59
C ARG A 438 17.45 -2.24 -35.23
N MET A 439 17.48 -1.69 -34.03
CA MET A 439 18.64 -0.90 -33.59
C MET A 439 19.75 -1.88 -33.21
N PRO A 440 20.90 -1.91 -33.92
CA PRO A 440 22.05 -2.67 -33.45
C PRO A 440 22.41 -2.13 -32.08
N CYS A 441 22.23 -2.95 -31.05
CA CYS A 441 22.72 -2.63 -29.72
C CYS A 441 24.23 -2.45 -29.85
N ARG A 442 24.71 -1.20 -29.84
CA ARG A 442 26.11 -0.95 -29.54
C ARG A 442 26.36 -1.58 -28.18
N ARG A 443 27.46 -2.32 -28.02
CA ARG A 443 27.79 -3.02 -26.77
C ARG A 443 27.70 -2.02 -25.60
N SER A 444 26.60 -2.08 -24.86
CA SER A 444 26.42 -1.26 -23.67
C SER A 444 26.93 -2.07 -22.48
N ASN A 445 28.11 -1.69 -21.99
CA ASN A 445 28.73 -2.31 -20.81
C ASN A 445 27.86 -2.17 -19.55
N VAL A 446 26.85 -1.30 -19.58
CA VAL A 446 25.92 -1.10 -18.46
C VAL A 446 25.10 -2.35 -18.18
N LEU A 447 24.63 -3.04 -19.23
CA LEU A 447 23.84 -4.26 -19.07
C LEU A 447 24.66 -5.38 -18.46
N GLU A 448 25.99 -5.34 -18.60
CA GLU A 448 26.86 -6.35 -18.02
C GLU A 448 26.82 -6.36 -16.49
N GLN A 449 26.36 -5.25 -15.88
CA GLN A 449 26.30 -5.08 -14.43
C GLN A 449 24.91 -5.35 -13.83
N VAL A 450 23.90 -5.65 -14.65
CA VAL A 450 22.54 -5.91 -14.16
C VAL A 450 22.53 -7.26 -13.43
N HIS A 451 22.22 -7.22 -12.13
CA HIS A 451 22.12 -8.39 -11.27
C HIS A 451 20.70 -8.96 -11.21
N THR A 452 19.70 -8.09 -11.27
CA THR A 452 18.29 -8.46 -11.19
C THR A 452 17.53 -7.87 -12.36
N LEU A 453 16.83 -8.74 -13.09
CA LEU A 453 15.97 -8.38 -14.20
C LEU A 453 14.52 -8.71 -13.85
N ARG A 454 13.63 -7.71 -13.92
CA ARG A 454 12.18 -7.92 -13.89
C ARG A 454 11.58 -7.46 -15.21
N THR A 455 10.70 -8.27 -15.78
CA THR A 455 9.99 -7.94 -17.02
C THR A 455 8.53 -8.34 -16.95
N SER A 456 7.63 -7.51 -17.49
CA SER A 456 6.19 -7.81 -17.52
C SER A 456 5.66 -8.30 -18.89
N GLY A 457 6.49 -8.63 -19.88
CA GLY A 457 5.98 -8.97 -21.21
C GLY A 457 6.81 -9.98 -21.99
N PRO A 458 6.20 -10.79 -22.87
CA PRO A 458 6.93 -11.77 -23.66
C PRO A 458 7.89 -11.11 -24.66
N GLN A 459 7.54 -9.94 -25.22
CA GLN A 459 8.40 -9.21 -26.16
C GLN A 459 9.69 -8.71 -25.50
N LEU A 460 9.60 -8.29 -24.23
CA LEU A 460 10.79 -7.95 -23.45
C LEU A 460 11.63 -9.18 -23.15
N LEU A 461 11.00 -10.33 -22.87
CA LEU A 461 11.71 -11.57 -22.63
C LEU A 461 12.52 -12.00 -23.85
N GLU A 462 11.94 -11.91 -25.05
CA GLU A 462 12.62 -12.14 -26.33
C GLU A 462 13.81 -11.20 -26.53
N PHE A 463 13.62 -9.91 -26.24
CA PHE A 463 14.71 -8.94 -26.29
C PHE A 463 15.84 -9.26 -25.32
N PHE A 464 15.51 -9.59 -24.08
CA PHE A 464 16.49 -9.88 -23.05
C PHE A 464 17.20 -11.21 -23.28
N ALA A 465 16.54 -12.19 -23.90
CA ALA A 465 17.18 -13.41 -24.37
C ALA A 465 18.30 -13.10 -25.40
N ASN A 466 18.18 -12.00 -26.16
CA ASN A 466 19.21 -11.58 -27.10
C ASN A 466 20.37 -10.76 -26.48
N ILE A 467 20.23 -10.28 -25.24
CA ILE A 467 21.27 -9.50 -24.55
C ILE A 467 22.23 -10.43 -23.79
N ASN A 468 23.52 -10.06 -23.70
CA ASN A 468 24.45 -10.74 -22.80
C ASN A 468 24.58 -9.97 -21.48
N PHE A 469 23.91 -10.45 -20.44
CA PHE A 469 24.12 -9.93 -19.10
C PHE A 469 25.33 -10.57 -18.44
N GLY A 470 26.38 -9.77 -18.20
CA GLY A 470 27.61 -10.15 -17.50
C GLY A 470 27.36 -10.74 -16.11
N SER A 471 26.47 -10.12 -15.33
CA SER A 471 26.32 -10.36 -13.88
C SER A 471 24.89 -10.73 -13.45
N LEU A 472 24.04 -11.24 -14.35
CA LEU A 472 22.64 -11.53 -14.06
C LEU A 472 22.49 -12.73 -13.11
N HIS A 473 21.91 -12.49 -11.93
CA HIS A 473 21.72 -13.50 -10.90
C HIS A 473 20.25 -13.78 -10.58
N THR A 474 19.36 -12.80 -10.78
CA THR A 474 17.94 -12.95 -10.45
C THR A 474 17.09 -12.53 -11.64
N VAL A 475 16.13 -13.37 -12.01
CA VAL A 475 15.10 -13.04 -13.01
C VAL A 475 13.73 -13.19 -12.37
N GLU A 476 12.91 -12.14 -12.47
CA GLU A 476 11.54 -12.14 -11.95
C GLU A 476 10.54 -11.95 -13.09
N LEU A 477 9.66 -12.93 -13.31
CA LEU A 477 8.70 -12.97 -14.43
C LEU A 477 7.25 -13.14 -13.94
N PRO A 478 6.26 -12.54 -14.62
CA PRO A 478 4.87 -12.79 -14.34
C PRO A 478 4.49 -14.24 -14.59
N THR A 479 3.58 -14.80 -13.80
CA THR A 479 3.15 -16.20 -13.95
C THR A 479 2.49 -16.50 -15.29
N TYR A 480 1.89 -15.51 -15.96
CA TYR A 480 1.32 -15.72 -17.31
C TYR A 480 2.38 -15.88 -18.40
N LEU A 481 3.64 -15.53 -18.13
CA LEU A 481 4.75 -15.82 -19.04
C LEU A 481 5.23 -17.27 -18.92
N LYS A 482 4.67 -18.07 -18.02
CA LYS A 482 4.99 -19.51 -17.90
C LYS A 482 4.74 -20.26 -19.22
N ASP A 483 3.78 -19.80 -20.01
CA ASP A 483 3.44 -20.41 -21.30
C ASP A 483 4.39 -19.98 -22.44
N SER A 484 5.27 -18.98 -22.20
CA SER A 484 6.33 -18.56 -23.12
C SER A 484 7.58 -19.45 -22.98
N THR A 485 7.38 -20.77 -23.05
CA THR A 485 8.41 -21.78 -22.74
C THR A 485 9.66 -21.62 -23.61
N ALA A 486 9.51 -21.37 -24.92
CA ALA A 486 10.64 -21.21 -25.83
C ALA A 486 11.57 -20.04 -25.43
N LEU A 487 10.99 -18.86 -25.13
CA LEU A 487 11.75 -17.67 -24.74
C LEU A 487 12.39 -17.83 -23.36
N LEU A 488 11.68 -18.49 -22.44
CA LEU A 488 12.22 -18.79 -21.12
C LEU A 488 13.40 -19.77 -21.22
N THR A 489 13.28 -20.80 -22.06
CA THR A 489 14.36 -21.75 -22.35
C THR A 489 15.56 -21.05 -22.98
N GLU A 490 15.35 -20.11 -23.90
CA GLU A 490 16.44 -19.34 -24.49
C GLU A 490 17.18 -18.49 -23.45
N LEU A 491 16.43 -17.75 -22.61
CA LEU A 491 16.99 -16.95 -21.53
C LEU A 491 17.77 -17.82 -20.52
N ILE A 492 17.20 -18.97 -20.13
CA ILE A 492 17.84 -19.91 -19.20
C ILE A 492 19.06 -20.58 -19.85
N THR A 493 18.99 -20.97 -21.12
CA THR A 493 20.14 -21.55 -21.83
C THR A 493 21.30 -20.56 -21.86
N LYS A 494 21.00 -19.29 -22.12
CA LYS A 494 22.03 -18.24 -22.24
C LYS A 494 22.60 -17.77 -20.90
N HIS A 495 21.76 -17.65 -19.87
CA HIS A 495 22.14 -17.06 -18.58
C HIS A 495 22.13 -18.02 -17.39
N GLY A 496 21.71 -19.27 -17.58
CA GLY A 496 21.47 -20.26 -16.52
C GLY A 496 22.66 -20.48 -15.61
N ALA A 497 23.88 -20.49 -16.15
CA ALA A 497 25.11 -20.63 -15.35
C ALA A 497 25.34 -19.47 -14.36
N LYS A 498 24.72 -18.30 -14.60
CA LYS A 498 24.82 -17.09 -13.76
C LYS A 498 23.62 -16.91 -12.83
N LEU A 499 22.46 -17.47 -13.22
CA LEU A 499 21.20 -17.34 -12.52
C LEU A 499 21.20 -18.14 -11.22
N ARG A 500 20.95 -17.46 -10.11
CA ARG A 500 20.77 -18.03 -8.77
C ARG A 500 19.29 -18.14 -8.39
N HIS A 501 18.48 -17.18 -8.85
CA HIS A 501 17.08 -17.10 -8.49
C HIS A 501 16.20 -16.86 -9.71
N LEU A 502 15.18 -17.70 -9.86
CA LEU A 502 14.09 -17.48 -10.81
C LEU A 502 12.79 -17.34 -10.01
N ALA A 503 12.17 -16.17 -10.10
CA ALA A 503 10.94 -15.87 -9.37
C ALA A 503 9.78 -15.72 -10.33
N LEU A 504 8.73 -16.50 -10.14
CA LEU A 504 7.46 -16.28 -10.84
C LEU A 504 6.52 -15.51 -9.91
N HIS A 505 6.10 -14.31 -10.32
CA HIS A 505 5.15 -13.50 -9.58
C HIS A 505 3.78 -13.58 -10.25
N THR A 506 2.74 -13.96 -9.50
CA THR A 506 1.38 -13.64 -9.94
C THR A 506 1.27 -12.13 -9.98
N THR A 507 0.51 -11.56 -10.90
CA THR A 507 0.37 -10.11 -11.11
C THR A 507 -0.04 -9.29 -9.89
N LEU A 508 -0.19 -9.90 -8.70
CA LEU A 508 -0.64 -9.21 -7.51
C LEU A 508 0.05 -9.55 -6.18
N TRP A 509 0.72 -10.69 -5.93
CA TRP A 509 1.33 -10.94 -4.60
C TRP A 509 2.55 -11.87 -4.63
N LYS A 510 3.42 -11.67 -3.61
CA LYS A 510 4.71 -12.31 -3.26
C LYS A 510 5.24 -13.36 -4.27
N PRO A 511 6.45 -13.17 -4.84
CA PRO A 511 7.02 -14.14 -5.77
C PRO A 511 7.20 -15.51 -5.14
N ASN A 512 6.80 -16.56 -5.86
CA ASN A 512 7.31 -17.91 -5.59
C ASN A 512 8.75 -17.95 -6.12
N ARG A 513 9.72 -17.93 -5.21
CA ARG A 513 11.14 -18.01 -5.55
C ARG A 513 11.54 -19.47 -5.70
N LEU A 514 12.02 -19.84 -6.88
CA LEU A 514 12.77 -21.06 -7.10
C LEU A 514 14.25 -20.73 -6.90
N ASP A 515 14.86 -21.38 -5.90
CA ASP A 515 16.32 -21.37 -5.73
C ASP A 515 16.91 -22.36 -6.74
N LEU A 516 17.68 -21.85 -7.70
CA LEU A 516 18.29 -22.67 -8.73
C LEU A 516 19.67 -23.19 -8.31
N SER A 517 20.23 -22.72 -7.18
CA SER A 517 21.57 -23.12 -6.74
C SER A 517 21.70 -24.62 -6.41
N SER A 518 20.58 -25.30 -6.14
CA SER A 518 20.52 -26.74 -5.88
C SER A 518 20.06 -27.58 -7.07
N CYS A 519 19.69 -26.96 -8.19
CA CYS A 519 19.27 -27.67 -9.39
C CYS A 519 20.52 -28.01 -10.23
N PRO A 520 20.90 -29.29 -10.38
CA PRO A 520 21.91 -29.65 -11.36
C PRO A 520 21.34 -29.29 -12.73
N ILE A 521 21.88 -28.24 -13.34
CA ILE A 521 21.58 -27.90 -14.74
C ILE A 521 22.27 -28.96 -15.60
N SER A 522 21.72 -30.16 -15.66
CA SER A 522 22.03 -31.12 -16.71
C SER A 522 21.37 -30.61 -17.99
N SER A 523 22.13 -30.58 -19.07
CA SER A 523 21.90 -29.91 -20.36
C SER A 523 20.72 -30.44 -21.21
N ASN A 524 19.57 -30.78 -20.62
CA ASN A 524 18.36 -31.23 -21.35
C ASN A 524 17.16 -30.32 -21.10
#